data_AF-A0A1B6G194-F1
#
_entry.id   AF-A0A1B6G194-F1
#
_cell.length_a   1.000
_cell.length_b   1.000
_cell.length_c   1.000
_cell.angle_alpha   90.00
_cell.angle_beta   90.00
_cell.angle_gamma   90.00
#
_symmetry.space_group_name_H-M   'P 1'
#
loop_
_entity.id
_entity.type
_entity.pdbx_description
1 polymer ?
#
loop_
_entity_poly.entity_id
_entity_poly.type
_entity_poly.pdbx_seq_one_letter_code
_entity_poly.pdbx_strand_id
1 'polypeptide(L)'
;PDEDGHPYLLHAAWTPKGHALIMVYNYDIYYRPSPRGRQVYRVSKTAVPGVISNGVPDWLYEEEILTHNTALWMSEDGHMMLYASFNDSLVQELRFPWYGIAEEEQQLYPDMRGLRYPKPNTKNPVVTLFVADLADP
;
A
#
# COMPACT_ATOMS: atom_id res chain seq x y z
N PRO A 1 -0.97 12.51 3.54
CA PRO A 1 -1.63 12.79 2.24
C PRO A 1 -2.99 13.43 2.53
N ASP A 2 -3.25 14.57 1.90
CA ASP A 2 -4.48 15.36 2.09
C ASP A 2 -5.73 14.52 1.78
N GLU A 3 -6.70 14.55 2.69
CA GLU A 3 -7.89 13.67 2.71
C GLU A 3 -9.15 14.32 2.11
N ASP A 4 -9.04 15.26 1.16
CA ASP A 4 -10.23 15.96 0.65
C ASP A 4 -10.85 15.30 -0.58
N GLY A 5 -12.06 14.77 -0.40
CA GLY A 5 -13.03 14.42 -1.45
C GLY A 5 -13.45 12.95 -1.47
N HIS A 6 -12.49 12.02 -1.51
CA HIS A 6 -12.71 10.57 -1.47
C HIS A 6 -11.47 9.87 -0.88
N PRO A 7 -11.62 8.76 -0.13
CA PRO A 7 -10.48 8.03 0.39
C PRO A 7 -9.56 7.58 -0.75
N TYR A 8 -8.31 8.04 -0.72
CA TYR A 8 -7.31 7.66 -1.72
C TYR A 8 -7.02 6.15 -1.64
N LEU A 9 -7.39 5.41 -2.69
CA LEU A 9 -7.05 4.00 -2.84
C LEU A 9 -5.66 3.87 -3.43
N LEU A 10 -4.79 3.11 -2.76
CA LEU A 10 -3.44 2.83 -3.21
C LEU A 10 -3.42 1.76 -4.31
N HIS A 11 -4.39 0.85 -4.28
CA HIS A 11 -4.55 -0.19 -5.30
C HIS A 11 -6.00 -0.68 -5.36
N ALA A 12 -6.45 -1.10 -6.54
CA ALA A 12 -7.69 -1.81 -6.73
C ALA A 12 -7.57 -2.79 -7.90
N ALA A 13 -7.99 -4.05 -7.69
CA ALA A 13 -7.99 -5.08 -8.72
C ALA A 13 -9.16 -6.04 -8.54
N TRP A 14 -9.63 -6.60 -9.66
CA TRP A 14 -10.57 -7.71 -9.66
C TRP A 14 -9.85 -9.02 -9.33
N THR A 15 -10.53 -9.94 -8.67
CA THR A 15 -10.05 -11.32 -8.55
C THR A 15 -9.98 -11.99 -9.94
N PRO A 16 -9.04 -12.94 -10.17
CA PRO A 16 -8.87 -13.59 -11.47
C PRO A 16 -10.14 -14.28 -12.00
N LYS A 17 -11.02 -14.71 -11.08
CA LYS A 17 -12.35 -15.24 -11.39
C LYS A 17 -13.43 -14.52 -10.60
N GLY A 18 -14.63 -14.50 -11.17
CA GLY A 18 -15.80 -13.91 -10.55
C GLY A 18 -15.82 -12.39 -10.66
N HIS A 19 -16.27 -11.74 -9.59
CA HIS A 19 -16.50 -10.30 -9.55
C HIS A 19 -16.10 -9.72 -8.19
N ALA A 20 -15.19 -10.37 -7.47
CA ALA A 20 -14.72 -9.82 -6.21
C ALA A 20 -13.61 -8.79 -6.46
N LEU A 21 -13.44 -7.87 -5.50
CA LEU A 21 -12.47 -6.78 -5.55
C LEU A 21 -11.49 -6.90 -4.39
N ILE A 22 -10.21 -6.72 -4.68
CA ILE A 22 -9.17 -6.42 -3.70
C ILE A 22 -8.85 -4.93 -3.79
N MET A 23 -8.77 -4.27 -2.64
CA MET A 23 -8.46 -2.85 -2.52
C MET A 23 -7.39 -2.66 -1.46
N VAL A 24 -6.47 -1.73 -1.66
CA VAL A 24 -5.53 -1.29 -0.63
C VAL A 24 -5.86 0.14 -0.25
N TYR A 25 -6.24 0.33 1.01
CA TYR A 25 -6.63 1.63 1.57
C TYR A 25 -5.89 1.84 2.89
N ASN A 26 -5.29 3.03 3.05
CA ASN A 26 -4.42 3.32 4.21
C ASN A 26 -3.43 2.19 4.51
N TYR A 27 -2.84 1.65 3.43
CA TYR A 27 -1.85 0.59 3.44
C TYR A 27 -2.32 -0.76 4.01
N ASP A 28 -3.61 -0.93 4.27
CA ASP A 28 -4.21 -2.23 4.58
C ASP A 28 -5.04 -2.76 3.42
N ILE A 29 -5.13 -4.09 3.35
CA ILE A 29 -5.80 -4.82 2.28
C ILE A 29 -7.26 -5.08 2.70
N TYR A 30 -8.16 -4.82 1.77
CA TYR A 30 -9.59 -5.04 1.89
C TYR A 30 -10.08 -5.95 0.76
N TYR A 31 -10.94 -6.89 1.09
CA TYR A 31 -11.59 -7.79 0.15
C TYR A 31 -13.09 -7.55 0.13
N ARG A 32 -13.66 -7.44 -1.07
CA ARG A 32 -15.09 -7.27 -1.29
C ARG A 32 -15.59 -8.37 -2.23
N PRO A 33 -16.37 -9.35 -1.75
CA PRO A 33 -16.83 -10.46 -2.58
C PRO A 33 -17.72 -10.05 -3.76
N SER A 34 -18.39 -8.88 -3.68
CA SER A 34 -19.25 -8.37 -4.74
C SER A 34 -19.32 -6.83 -4.78
N PRO A 35 -19.27 -6.17 -5.96
CA PRO A 35 -19.27 -4.71 -6.10
C PRO A 35 -20.56 -4.08 -5.62
N ARG A 36 -21.67 -4.82 -5.67
CA ARG A 36 -22.98 -4.37 -5.21
C ARG A 36 -23.29 -4.83 -3.79
N GLY A 37 -22.57 -5.85 -3.30
CA GLY A 37 -22.71 -6.33 -1.92
C GLY A 37 -22.21 -5.29 -0.91
N ARG A 38 -22.82 -5.22 0.27
CA ARG A 38 -22.40 -4.30 1.34
C ARG A 38 -21.20 -4.83 2.15
N GLN A 39 -20.92 -6.12 2.05
CA GLN A 39 -19.90 -6.79 2.83
C GLN A 39 -18.50 -6.44 2.32
N VAL A 40 -17.61 -6.06 3.24
CA VAL A 40 -16.18 -5.83 3.01
C VAL A 40 -15.42 -6.43 4.18
N TYR A 41 -14.36 -7.17 3.89
CA TYR A 41 -13.46 -7.79 4.85
C TYR A 41 -12.14 -7.03 4.86
N ARG A 42 -11.65 -6.70 6.06
CA ARG A 42 -10.31 -6.13 6.24
C ARG A 42 -9.34 -7.27 6.48
N VAL A 43 -8.54 -7.60 5.47
CA VAL A 43 -7.63 -8.76 5.43
C VAL A 43 -6.40 -8.51 6.30
N SER A 44 -5.81 -7.31 6.23
CA SER A 44 -4.68 -6.91 7.08
C SER A 44 -5.07 -5.79 8.06
N LYS A 45 -4.44 -5.76 9.23
CA LYS A 45 -4.75 -4.82 10.32
C LYS A 45 -3.50 -4.21 10.97
N THR A 46 -2.37 -4.32 10.30
CA THR A 46 -1.05 -3.98 10.84
C THR A 46 -0.45 -2.73 10.20
N ALA A 47 -1.14 -2.12 9.22
CA ALA A 47 -0.62 -0.96 8.53
C ALA A 47 -0.36 0.22 9.47
N VAL A 48 0.74 0.90 9.21
CA VAL A 48 1.11 2.18 9.82
C VAL A 48 1.55 3.06 8.67
N PRO A 49 0.72 4.01 8.20
CA PRO A 49 1.02 4.79 7.01
C PRO A 49 2.42 5.42 7.04
N GLY A 50 3.20 5.19 5.97
CA GLY A 50 4.59 5.64 5.85
C GLY A 50 5.62 4.80 6.64
N VAL A 51 5.22 3.69 7.26
CA VAL A 51 6.11 2.79 8.03
C VAL A 51 5.85 1.31 7.77
N ILE A 52 4.59 0.88 7.78
CA ILE A 52 4.21 -0.51 7.49
C ILE A 52 3.15 -0.52 6.41
N SER A 53 3.45 -1.20 5.30
CA SER A 53 2.52 -1.39 4.18
C SER A 53 2.20 -2.84 3.93
N ASN A 54 0.95 -3.12 3.53
CA ASN A 54 0.48 -4.45 3.15
C ASN A 54 -0.04 -4.43 1.72
N GLY A 55 0.47 -5.32 0.87
CA GLY A 55 0.00 -5.50 -0.51
C GLY A 55 0.48 -4.44 -1.51
N VAL A 56 1.08 -3.36 -1.04
CA VAL A 56 1.78 -2.36 -1.86
C VAL A 56 3.21 -2.22 -1.35
N PRO A 57 4.21 -2.17 -2.25
CA PRO A 57 5.61 -2.07 -1.87
C PRO A 57 5.95 -0.75 -1.17
N ASP A 58 7.04 -0.76 -0.41
CA ASP A 58 7.77 0.46 -0.07
C ASP A 58 8.59 0.97 -1.27
N TRP A 59 9.23 2.13 -1.15
CA TRP A 59 9.99 2.72 -2.25
C TRP A 59 11.07 1.79 -2.81
N LEU A 60 11.82 1.09 -1.94
CA LEU A 60 12.89 0.21 -2.39
C LEU A 60 12.33 -0.97 -3.21
N TYR A 61 11.26 -1.59 -2.74
CA TYR A 61 10.67 -2.71 -3.46
C TYR A 61 9.93 -2.29 -4.71
N GLU A 62 9.33 -1.10 -4.75
CA GLU A 62 8.67 -0.59 -5.95
C GLU A 62 9.68 -0.36 -7.07
N GLU A 63 10.76 0.38 -6.79
CA GLU A 63 11.68 0.87 -7.81
C GLU A 63 12.77 -0.15 -8.18
N GLU A 64 13.33 -0.87 -7.20
CA GLU A 64 14.59 -1.60 -7.39
C GLU A 64 14.43 -3.14 -7.34
N ILE A 65 13.48 -3.67 -6.58
CA ILE A 65 13.37 -5.12 -6.35
C ILE A 65 12.22 -5.76 -7.14
N LEU A 66 10.98 -5.29 -6.95
CA LEU A 66 9.82 -5.82 -7.67
C LEU A 66 9.64 -5.12 -9.01
N THR A 67 10.07 -3.86 -9.14
CA THR A 67 9.84 -3.04 -10.35
C THR A 67 8.36 -2.92 -10.72
N HIS A 68 7.48 -3.00 -9.72
CA HIS A 68 6.02 -2.98 -9.84
C HIS A 68 5.44 -2.31 -8.59
N ASN A 69 4.31 -1.61 -8.74
CA ASN A 69 3.62 -0.90 -7.66
C ASN A 69 2.61 -1.77 -6.88
N THR A 70 2.70 -3.10 -7.02
CA THR A 70 1.81 -4.06 -6.36
C THR A 70 2.60 -5.24 -5.80
N ALA A 71 2.24 -5.69 -4.61
CA ALA A 71 2.82 -6.86 -3.97
C ALA A 71 1.72 -7.83 -3.51
N LEU A 72 0.79 -8.13 -4.44
CA LEU A 72 -0.38 -8.98 -4.29
C LEU A 72 -0.40 -10.00 -5.44
N TRP A 73 -0.62 -11.27 -5.10
CA TRP A 73 -0.71 -12.35 -6.09
C TRP A 73 -1.85 -13.28 -5.70
N MET A 74 -2.81 -13.42 -6.59
CA MET A 74 -4.00 -14.25 -6.37
C MET A 74 -3.85 -15.59 -7.10
N SER A 75 -4.37 -16.66 -6.50
CA SER A 75 -4.50 -17.94 -7.18
C SER A 75 -5.43 -17.82 -8.39
N GLU A 76 -5.25 -18.69 -9.39
CA GLU A 76 -6.05 -18.68 -10.62
C GLU A 76 -7.55 -18.87 -10.38
N ASP A 77 -7.92 -19.52 -9.28
CA ASP A 77 -9.32 -19.70 -8.87
C ASP A 77 -9.88 -18.52 -8.05
N GLY A 78 -9.02 -17.62 -7.57
CA GLY A 78 -9.39 -16.46 -6.75
C GLY A 78 -9.68 -16.78 -5.28
N HIS A 79 -9.42 -18.00 -4.81
CA HIS A 79 -9.67 -18.39 -3.42
C HIS A 79 -8.54 -18.02 -2.47
N MET A 80 -7.30 -17.86 -2.97
CA MET A 80 -6.14 -17.57 -2.13
C MET A 80 -5.44 -16.31 -2.64
N MET A 81 -4.87 -15.56 -1.70
CA MET A 81 -4.05 -14.39 -2.01
C MET A 81 -2.78 -14.40 -1.18
N LEU A 82 -1.63 -14.42 -1.87
CA LEU A 82 -0.34 -14.09 -1.30
C LEU A 82 -0.18 -12.56 -1.31
N TYR A 83 0.29 -11.99 -0.21
CA TYR A 83 0.66 -10.58 -0.16
C TYR A 83 1.93 -10.37 0.65
N ALA A 84 2.69 -9.33 0.30
CA ALA A 84 3.85 -8.92 1.08
C ALA A 84 3.48 -7.79 2.06
N SER A 85 4.08 -7.83 3.24
CA SER A 85 4.09 -6.76 4.22
C SER A 85 5.51 -6.20 4.33
N PHE A 86 5.66 -4.90 4.16
CA PHE A 86 6.93 -4.19 4.21
C PHE A 86 6.97 -3.37 5.50
N ASN A 87 7.99 -3.59 6.32
CA ASN A 87 8.18 -2.85 7.57
C ASN A 87 9.45 -2.00 7.50
N ASP A 88 9.24 -0.70 7.36
CA ASP A 88 10.26 0.35 7.29
C ASP A 88 10.60 0.97 8.64
N SER A 89 10.17 0.38 9.77
CA SER A 89 10.36 0.99 11.10
C SER A 89 11.83 1.26 11.45
N LEU A 90 12.76 0.53 10.85
CA LEU A 90 14.20 0.70 11.02
C LEU A 90 14.90 1.36 9.83
N VAL A 91 14.16 1.65 8.75
CA VAL A 91 14.69 2.33 7.56
C VAL A 91 14.80 3.81 7.85
N GLN A 92 15.90 4.43 7.44
CA GLN A 92 16.10 5.87 7.64
C GLN A 92 15.17 6.68 6.73
N GLU A 93 14.79 7.87 7.18
CA GLU A 93 13.93 8.78 6.42
C GLU A 93 14.77 9.84 5.70
N LEU A 94 14.64 9.91 4.38
CA LEU A 94 15.06 11.04 3.57
C LEU A 94 14.04 12.18 3.75
N ARG A 95 14.51 13.36 4.15
CA ARG A 95 13.69 14.56 4.27
C ARG A 95 14.08 15.59 3.22
N PHE A 96 13.10 16.19 2.56
CA PHE A 96 13.32 17.16 1.50
C PHE A 96 12.28 18.29 1.53
N PRO A 97 12.64 19.51 1.09
CA PRO A 97 11.71 20.63 1.02
C PRO A 97 10.68 20.41 -0.09
N TRP A 98 9.42 20.72 0.20
CA TRP A 98 8.28 20.71 -0.71
C TRP A 98 7.73 22.13 -0.81
N TYR A 99 7.70 22.69 -2.02
CA TYR A 99 7.36 24.08 -2.26
C TYR A 99 5.88 24.30 -2.67
N GLY A 100 5.06 23.25 -2.62
CA GLY A 100 3.67 23.29 -3.07
C GLY A 100 3.49 23.04 -4.57
N ILE A 101 2.23 23.06 -5.00
CA ILE A 101 1.81 23.00 -6.40
C ILE A 101 1.28 24.38 -6.79
N ALA A 102 1.58 24.87 -7.99
CA ALA A 102 1.27 26.24 -8.41
C ALA A 102 -0.24 26.61 -8.40
N GLU A 103 -1.14 25.63 -8.33
CA GLU A 103 -2.59 25.79 -8.46
C GLU A 103 -3.35 25.72 -7.11
N GLU A 104 -2.68 25.32 -6.03
CA GLU A 104 -3.25 25.38 -4.67
C GLU A 104 -3.08 26.79 -4.11
N GLU A 105 -4.08 27.28 -3.35
CA GLU A 105 -4.00 28.58 -2.68
C GLU A 105 -2.64 28.73 -1.98
N GLN A 106 -1.90 29.78 -2.38
CA GLN A 106 -0.46 29.96 -2.14
C GLN A 106 0.03 29.36 -0.83
N GLN A 107 0.73 28.23 -0.94
CA GLN A 107 1.56 27.71 0.14
C GLN A 107 2.63 28.77 0.49
N LEU A 108 2.40 29.53 1.58
CA LEU A 108 3.22 30.68 1.96
C LEU A 108 4.64 30.29 2.40
N TYR A 109 4.80 29.06 2.89
CA TYR A 109 6.08 28.53 3.38
C TYR A 109 6.27 27.08 2.90
N PRO A 110 7.51 26.70 2.53
CA PRO A 110 7.80 25.32 2.15
C PRO A 110 7.56 24.35 3.31
N ASP A 111 7.03 23.18 3.00
CA ASP A 111 6.93 22.06 3.93
C ASP A 111 8.15 21.15 3.84
N MET A 112 8.36 20.32 4.85
CA MET A 112 9.32 19.22 4.80
C MET A 112 8.54 17.92 4.61
N ARG A 113 8.75 17.24 3.49
CA ARG A 113 8.24 15.88 3.24
C ARG A 113 9.30 14.85 3.57
N GLY A 114 8.84 13.64 3.89
CA GLY A 114 9.66 12.51 4.29
C GLY A 114 9.37 11.25 3.49
N LEU A 115 10.41 10.47 3.21
CA LEU A 115 10.34 9.18 2.53
C LEU A 115 11.31 8.20 3.19
N ARG A 116 10.85 7.00 3.55
CA ARG A 116 11.75 5.92 4.01
C ARG A 116 12.58 5.45 2.83
N TYR A 117 13.90 5.64 2.93
CA TYR A 117 14.83 5.44 1.84
C TYR A 117 16.15 4.84 2.38
N PRO A 118 16.42 3.55 2.12
CA PRO A 118 17.66 2.92 2.56
C PRO A 118 18.84 3.31 1.66
N LYS A 119 19.84 3.97 2.23
CA LYS A 119 21.13 4.21 1.56
C LYS A 119 22.07 3.01 1.70
N PRO A 120 23.15 2.92 0.88
CA PRO A 120 24.18 1.91 1.05
C PRO A 120 24.65 1.80 2.51
N ASN A 121 24.82 0.57 3.00
CA ASN A 121 25.20 0.26 4.39
C ASN A 121 24.21 0.74 5.48
N THR A 122 22.94 0.94 5.15
CA THR A 122 21.87 1.19 6.14
C THR A 122 20.88 0.01 6.21
N LYS A 123 19.89 0.08 7.10
CA LYS A 123 18.88 -0.97 7.27
C LYS A 123 17.86 -0.92 6.12
N ASN A 124 17.61 -2.08 5.51
CA ASN A 124 16.53 -2.28 4.55
C ASN A 124 15.20 -2.58 5.27
N PRO A 125 14.05 -2.44 4.56
CA PRO A 125 12.77 -2.97 5.01
C PRO A 125 12.88 -4.43 5.45
N VAL A 126 12.14 -4.80 6.50
CA VAL A 126 11.86 -6.20 6.82
C VAL A 126 10.60 -6.60 6.08
N VAL A 127 10.70 -7.62 5.22
CA VAL A 127 9.57 -8.11 4.42
C VAL A 127 9.07 -9.44 4.93
N THR A 128 7.75 -9.54 5.09
CA THR A 128 7.05 -10.78 5.49
C THR A 128 5.99 -11.12 4.45
N LEU A 129 5.92 -12.38 4.04
CA LEU A 129 4.89 -12.88 3.13
C LEU A 129 3.76 -13.54 3.93
N PHE A 130 2.53 -13.24 3.54
CA PHE A 130 1.32 -13.79 4.15
C PHE A 130 0.42 -14.40 3.08
N VAL A 131 -0.29 -15.45 3.44
CA VAL A 131 -1.31 -16.07 2.60
C VAL A 131 -2.66 -15.90 3.29
N ALA A 132 -3.62 -15.30 2.59
CA ALA A 132 -5.00 -15.16 3.02
C ALA A 132 -5.91 -16.10 2.23
N ASP A 133 -6.84 -16.76 2.93
CA ASP A 133 -7.96 -17.48 2.33
C ASP A 133 -9.10 -16.48 2.11
N LEU A 134 -9.51 -16.29 0.85
CA LEU A 134 -10.59 -15.41 0.44
C LEU A 134 -11.92 -16.15 0.26
N ALA A 135 -11.90 -17.49 0.26
CA ALA A 135 -13.09 -18.31 0.24
C ALA A 135 -13.75 -18.39 1.63
N ASP A 136 -12.95 -18.31 2.70
CA ASP A 136 -13.39 -18.12 4.10
C ASP A 136 -12.79 -16.83 4.72
N PRO A 137 -13.30 -15.64 4.31
CA PRO A 137 -12.69 -14.34 4.58
C PRO A 137 -13.02 -13.69 5.93
#